data_AF-A0A956M2B8-F1
#
_entry.id   AF-A0A956M2B8-F1
#
_cell.length_a   1.000
_cell.length_b   1.000
_cell.length_c   1.000
_cell.angle_alpha   90.00
_cell.angle_beta   90.00
_cell.angle_gamma   90.00
#
_symmetry.space_group_name_H-M   'P 1'
#
loop_
_entity.id
_entity.type
_entity.pdbx_description
1 polymer ?
#
loop_
_entity_poly.entity_id
_entity_poly.type
_entity_poly.pdbx_seq_one_letter_code
_entity_poly.pdbx_strand_id
1 'polypeptide(L)'
;WRSISRRTFPPGSTGHARLPGARSFSAVSPSYGDREGGGSLSEDREDFAHLREEIERLDDEILTLLARRMAAVDLVAEAKLERAIPFRDQPREDLVLQRVRQAAVEHGLDAHRIERLYRDIMDMSVARQQAYLSARDTVPLRIGYQGVEGAYSHLAAQRRYAQRPGGAHLTGFKTFHEVFAAVGDGRIDVALLPIENTTAGSINETYDLLAESGLTITSEVVSRIEHCLLGLPGASLEELRVVISHPQALRQSARFLRDLAGVETREEYDTAGSARKVREQGDPTWAAIASESAARLHGLEILARGIETQSGNFTRFVEVAREAVPCPHDAACKTSLLLVLSQSTPGALAALLQEFARRGLNLTKLESRPLPESPWRYRFYLDVQGHQDTAPMRDVIAAIAPYVEMVNVLGTYPEADRKA
;
A
#
# COMPACT_ATOMS: atom_id res chain seq x y z
N TRP A 1 13.89 -8.96 45.44
CA TRP A 1 14.74 -8.33 46.47
C TRP A 1 15.53 -7.20 45.82
N ARG A 2 15.48 -6.00 46.43
CA ARG A 2 16.01 -4.66 46.02
C ARG A 2 15.20 -3.96 44.90
N SER A 3 14.13 -3.19 45.21
CA SER A 3 14.00 -1.84 45.82
C SER A 3 14.18 -0.69 44.79
N ILE A 4 13.07 -0.19 44.22
CA ILE A 4 12.39 1.10 44.54
C ILE A 4 13.25 2.36 44.31
N SER A 5 12.84 3.19 43.35
CA SER A 5 12.70 4.63 43.60
C SER A 5 11.52 5.18 42.79
N ARG A 6 10.40 5.39 43.48
CA ARG A 6 9.28 6.23 43.04
C ARG A 6 9.68 7.68 43.30
N ARG A 7 9.48 8.57 42.31
CA ARG A 7 9.39 10.01 42.54
C ARG A 7 8.03 10.49 42.06
N THR A 8 7.17 10.75 43.04
CA THR A 8 5.96 11.56 42.97
C THR A 8 6.33 13.05 43.00
N PHE A 9 5.70 13.86 42.16
CA PHE A 9 5.59 15.32 42.34
C PHE A 9 4.11 15.73 42.20
N PRO A 10 3.69 16.84 42.85
CA PRO A 10 2.32 17.09 43.33
C PRO A 10 1.40 17.76 42.29
N PRO A 11 0.07 17.82 42.56
CA PRO A 11 -0.90 18.43 41.65
C PRO A 11 -1.05 19.94 41.92
N GLY A 12 -1.16 20.73 40.87
CA GLY A 12 -1.62 22.12 40.98
C GLY A 12 -1.05 23.05 39.91
N SER A 13 -1.87 23.35 38.90
CA SER A 13 -2.26 24.73 38.54
C SER A 13 -2.86 24.72 37.13
N THR A 14 -4.16 24.92 37.05
CA THR A 14 -4.88 25.29 35.83
C THR A 14 -4.37 26.65 35.34
N GLY A 15 -3.47 26.63 34.35
CA GLY A 15 -2.99 27.82 33.66
C GLY A 15 -3.55 27.86 32.25
N HIS A 16 -4.58 28.67 32.02
CA HIS A 16 -5.00 29.10 30.69
C HIS A 16 -3.87 29.90 30.03
N ALA A 17 -3.11 29.26 29.15
CA ALA A 17 -2.22 29.95 28.22
C ALA A 17 -3.07 30.52 27.06
N ARG A 18 -3.36 31.83 27.15
CA ARG A 18 -3.92 32.63 26.06
C ARG A 18 -2.93 32.68 24.90
N LEU A 19 -3.32 32.19 23.73
CA LEU A 19 -2.67 32.55 22.47
C LEU A 19 -3.17 33.94 22.02
N PRO A 20 -2.27 34.87 21.66
CA PRO A 20 -2.63 36.17 21.13
C PRO A 20 -2.80 36.08 19.61
N GLY A 21 -3.91 36.61 19.09
CA GLY A 21 -4.04 36.86 17.65
C GLY A 21 -5.33 36.36 17.00
N ALA A 22 -6.48 36.82 17.48
CA ALA A 22 -7.65 36.95 16.62
C ALA A 22 -7.93 38.45 16.50
N ARG A 23 -7.47 39.04 15.40
CA ARG A 23 -7.86 40.40 15.02
C ARG A 23 -9.37 40.37 14.79
N SER A 24 -10.09 41.13 15.61
CA SER A 24 -11.48 41.49 15.38
C SER A 24 -11.59 42.15 14.00
N PHE A 25 -12.20 41.46 13.04
CA PHE A 25 -12.71 42.12 11.85
C PHE A 25 -13.93 42.95 12.30
N SER A 26 -13.65 44.22 12.62
CA SER A 26 -14.64 45.28 12.62
C SER A 26 -15.26 45.33 11.24
N ALA A 27 -16.55 44.99 11.13
CA ALA A 27 -17.30 45.18 9.91
C ALA A 27 -17.28 46.68 9.54
N VAL A 28 -16.66 47.00 8.42
CA VAL A 28 -16.78 48.30 7.76
C VAL A 28 -18.18 48.35 7.15
N SER A 29 -19.07 49.17 7.71
CA SER A 29 -20.36 49.50 7.09
C SER A 29 -20.12 50.43 5.89
N PRO A 30 -20.58 50.11 4.67
CA PRO A 30 -20.70 51.11 3.63
C PRO A 30 -21.93 51.98 3.92
N SER A 31 -21.74 53.29 3.98
CA SER A 31 -22.81 54.27 4.01
C SER A 31 -23.64 54.17 2.72
N TYR A 32 -24.86 53.67 2.83
CA TYR A 32 -25.88 53.89 1.80
C TYR A 32 -26.75 55.06 2.23
N GLY A 33 -26.71 56.11 1.43
CA GLY A 33 -27.46 57.34 1.62
C GLY A 33 -28.96 57.12 1.61
N ASP A 34 -29.63 57.98 2.36
CA ASP A 34 -31.07 58.10 2.50
C ASP A 34 -31.78 58.04 1.15
N ARG A 35 -32.68 57.07 1.00
CA ARG A 35 -33.90 57.23 0.21
C ARG A 35 -35.07 56.70 1.02
N GLU A 36 -35.92 57.64 1.39
CA GLU A 36 -37.22 57.45 2.02
C GLU A 36 -38.08 56.50 1.16
N GLY A 37 -38.55 55.44 1.80
CA GLY A 37 -39.43 54.41 1.24
C GLY A 37 -39.93 53.54 2.39
N GLY A 38 -40.76 54.11 3.25
CA GLY A 38 -41.34 53.43 4.42
C GLY A 38 -42.40 52.41 4.01
N GLY A 39 -42.16 51.14 4.36
CA GLY A 39 -43.14 50.04 4.36
C GLY A 39 -42.85 48.91 3.35
N SER A 40 -41.97 47.96 3.71
CA SER A 40 -41.89 46.58 3.15
C SER A 40 -40.62 45.80 3.57
N LEU A 41 -39.54 46.47 4.00
CA LEU A 41 -38.22 45.82 4.22
C LEU A 41 -38.10 44.93 5.49
N SER A 42 -39.06 44.99 6.42
CA SER A 42 -39.04 44.18 7.65
C SER A 42 -39.69 42.80 7.45
N GLU A 43 -40.79 42.73 6.68
CA GLU A 43 -41.51 41.48 6.41
C GLU A 43 -40.68 40.54 5.50
N ASP A 44 -40.06 41.07 4.44
CA ASP A 44 -39.20 40.27 3.55
C ASP A 44 -37.97 39.69 4.28
N ARG A 45 -37.43 40.40 5.29
CA ARG A 45 -36.29 39.93 6.09
C ARG A 45 -36.67 38.81 7.06
N GLU A 46 -37.86 38.85 7.62
CA GLU A 46 -38.41 37.77 8.45
C GLU A 46 -38.72 36.53 7.60
N ASP A 47 -39.20 36.71 6.36
CA ASP A 47 -39.45 35.61 5.42
C ASP A 47 -38.16 34.89 4.98
N PHE A 48 -37.08 35.61 4.67
CA PHE A 48 -35.80 34.97 4.37
C PHE A 48 -35.16 34.30 5.58
N ALA A 49 -35.39 34.83 6.79
CA ALA A 49 -34.91 34.19 8.02
C ALA A 49 -35.62 32.86 8.26
N HIS A 50 -36.95 32.83 8.13
CA HIS A 50 -37.73 31.60 8.28
C HIS A 50 -37.38 30.54 7.22
N LEU A 51 -37.14 30.94 5.96
CA LEU A 51 -36.69 30.00 4.93
C LEU A 51 -35.29 29.42 5.20
N ARG A 52 -34.40 30.20 5.82
CA ARG A 52 -33.07 29.71 6.22
C ARG A 52 -33.17 28.74 7.39
N GLU A 53 -33.99 29.05 8.38
CA GLU A 53 -34.26 28.13 9.50
C GLU A 53 -34.84 26.80 9.01
N GLU A 54 -35.72 26.84 8.01
CA GLU A 54 -36.26 25.63 7.38
C GLU A 54 -35.19 24.83 6.63
N ILE A 55 -34.26 25.51 5.93
CA ILE A 55 -33.11 24.84 5.28
C ILE A 55 -32.20 24.19 6.33
N GLU A 56 -31.85 24.92 7.40
CA GLU A 56 -31.02 24.40 8.48
C GLU A 56 -31.66 23.18 9.14
N ARG A 57 -32.98 23.21 9.36
CA ARG A 57 -33.76 22.07 9.86
C ARG A 57 -33.70 20.86 8.93
N LEU A 58 -33.82 21.07 7.62
CA LEU A 58 -33.73 20.00 6.61
C LEU A 58 -32.30 19.44 6.51
N ASP A 59 -31.28 20.29 6.64
CA ASP A 59 -29.88 19.86 6.64
C ASP A 59 -29.59 18.95 7.86
N ASP A 60 -30.11 19.29 9.03
CA ASP A 60 -30.03 18.44 10.23
C ASP A 60 -30.74 17.08 10.05
N GLU A 61 -31.88 17.06 9.35
CA GLU A 61 -32.56 15.81 8.99
C GLU A 61 -31.74 14.96 8.02
N ILE A 62 -31.13 15.56 7.00
CA ILE A 62 -30.24 14.87 6.06
C ILE A 62 -29.06 14.25 6.80
N LEU A 63 -28.43 14.99 7.71
CA LEU A 63 -27.33 14.48 8.53
C LEU A 63 -27.78 13.32 9.43
N THR A 64 -28.97 13.43 10.03
CA THR A 64 -29.56 12.36 10.85
C THR A 64 -29.82 11.09 10.03
N LEU A 65 -30.38 11.23 8.83
CA LEU A 65 -30.63 10.13 7.91
C LEU A 65 -29.33 9.48 7.43
N LEU A 66 -28.31 10.29 7.13
CA LEU A 66 -27.00 9.81 6.74
C LEU A 66 -26.34 9.01 7.88
N ALA A 67 -26.40 9.52 9.12
CA ALA A 67 -25.89 8.82 10.31
C ALA A 67 -26.58 7.47 10.52
N ARG A 68 -27.92 7.42 10.41
CA ARG A 68 -28.69 6.17 10.49
C ARG A 68 -28.32 5.19 9.38
N ARG A 69 -28.10 5.68 8.16
CA ARG A 69 -27.62 4.87 7.04
C ARG A 69 -26.23 4.29 7.33
N MET A 70 -25.32 5.07 7.91
CA MET A 70 -23.98 4.59 8.30
C MET A 70 -24.06 3.50 9.38
N ALA A 71 -24.95 3.61 10.36
CA ALA A 71 -25.15 2.55 11.35
C ALA A 71 -25.67 1.24 10.71
N ALA A 72 -26.55 1.33 9.72
CA ALA A 72 -27.01 0.15 8.98
C ALA A 72 -25.88 -0.49 8.13
N VAL A 73 -24.95 0.33 7.62
CA VAL A 73 -23.76 -0.14 6.89
C VAL A 73 -22.85 -0.98 7.79
N ASP A 74 -22.74 -0.65 9.08
CA ASP A 74 -21.98 -1.43 10.07
C ASP A 74 -22.59 -2.83 10.27
N LEU A 75 -23.92 -2.91 10.41
CA LEU A 75 -24.62 -4.20 10.51
C LEU A 75 -24.48 -5.05 9.25
N VAL A 76 -24.45 -4.43 8.07
CA VAL A 76 -24.19 -5.13 6.80
C VAL A 76 -22.74 -5.64 6.74
N ALA A 77 -21.78 -4.90 7.29
CA ALA A 77 -20.40 -5.38 7.37
C ALA A 77 -20.30 -6.63 8.24
N GLU A 78 -20.96 -6.65 9.40
CA GLU A 78 -21.05 -7.84 10.27
C GLU A 78 -21.63 -9.05 9.51
N ALA A 79 -22.73 -8.88 8.79
CA ALA A 79 -23.36 -9.97 8.04
C ALA A 79 -22.53 -10.46 6.83
N LYS A 80 -21.79 -9.56 6.15
CA LYS A 80 -20.90 -9.92 5.04
C LYS A 80 -19.69 -10.71 5.52
N LEU A 81 -19.18 -10.36 6.69
CA LEU A 81 -18.07 -11.04 7.36
C LEU A 81 -18.35 -12.50 7.65
N GLU A 82 -19.52 -12.81 8.23
CA GLU A 82 -19.93 -14.18 8.52
C GLU A 82 -19.99 -15.09 7.28
N ARG A 83 -20.12 -14.48 6.09
CA ARG A 83 -20.37 -15.18 4.82
C ARG A 83 -19.24 -15.03 3.80
N ALA A 84 -18.13 -14.39 4.16
CA ALA A 84 -17.00 -14.10 3.27
C ALA A 84 -17.38 -13.43 1.93
N ILE A 85 -18.40 -12.54 1.95
CA ILE A 85 -18.89 -11.84 0.76
C ILE A 85 -18.08 -10.55 0.55
N PRO A 86 -17.68 -10.20 -0.69
CA PRO A 86 -17.00 -8.94 -0.99
C PRO A 86 -17.77 -7.69 -0.50
N PHE A 87 -17.03 -6.72 0.06
CA PHE A 87 -17.63 -5.47 0.54
C PHE A 87 -18.13 -4.58 -0.60
N ARG A 88 -17.39 -4.56 -1.73
CA ARG A 88 -17.83 -3.92 -2.97
C ARG A 88 -18.57 -4.92 -3.84
N ASP A 89 -19.80 -4.58 -4.20
CA ASP A 89 -20.68 -5.40 -5.03
C ASP A 89 -21.13 -4.53 -6.20
N GLN A 90 -20.33 -4.53 -7.27
CA GLN A 90 -20.51 -3.64 -8.41
C GLN A 90 -21.91 -3.73 -9.03
N PRO A 91 -22.47 -4.94 -9.28
CA PRO A 91 -23.85 -5.08 -9.75
C PRO A 91 -24.88 -4.43 -8.82
N ARG A 92 -24.69 -4.54 -7.50
CA ARG A 92 -25.58 -3.92 -6.52
C ARG A 92 -25.45 -2.40 -6.47
N GLU A 93 -24.23 -1.88 -6.57
CA GLU A 93 -23.96 -0.43 -6.65
C GLU A 93 -24.66 0.18 -7.86
N ASP A 94 -24.53 -0.46 -9.03
CA ASP A 94 -25.17 0.00 -10.27
C ASP A 94 -26.70 0.05 -10.16
N LEU A 95 -27.30 -0.96 -9.53
CA LEU A 95 -28.75 -0.99 -9.27
C LEU A 95 -29.20 0.15 -8.34
N VAL A 96 -28.41 0.46 -7.31
CA VAL A 96 -28.72 1.58 -6.40
C VAL A 96 -28.62 2.91 -7.13
N LEU A 97 -27.58 3.12 -7.94
CA LEU A 97 -27.41 4.35 -8.71
C LEU A 97 -28.52 4.54 -9.76
N GLN A 98 -28.96 3.46 -10.42
CA GLN A 98 -30.11 3.51 -11.32
C GLN A 98 -31.38 3.96 -10.61
N ARG A 99 -31.68 3.37 -9.44
CA ARG A 99 -32.85 3.75 -8.63
C ARG A 99 -32.77 5.22 -8.17
N VAL A 100 -31.59 5.67 -7.77
CA VAL A 100 -31.35 7.05 -7.33
C VAL A 100 -31.55 8.05 -8.47
N ARG A 101 -31.06 7.76 -9.68
CA ARG A 101 -31.30 8.59 -10.87
C ARG A 101 -32.79 8.75 -11.15
N GLN A 102 -33.54 7.65 -11.09
CA GLN A 102 -34.99 7.67 -11.33
C GLN A 102 -35.72 8.53 -10.28
N ALA A 103 -35.42 8.32 -8.99
CA ALA A 103 -36.00 9.12 -7.92
C ALA A 103 -35.62 10.62 -8.03
N ALA A 104 -34.39 10.94 -8.44
CA ALA A 104 -33.98 12.32 -8.64
C ALA A 104 -34.85 13.04 -9.68
N VAL A 105 -35.14 12.38 -10.81
CA VAL A 105 -36.04 12.92 -11.85
C VAL A 105 -37.45 13.15 -11.32
N GLU A 106 -37.99 12.21 -10.55
CA GLU A 106 -39.34 12.29 -9.95
C GLU A 106 -39.47 13.47 -8.97
N HIS A 107 -38.38 13.81 -8.27
CA HIS A 107 -38.31 14.96 -7.35
C HIS A 107 -37.88 16.28 -8.03
N GLY A 108 -37.72 16.30 -9.35
CA GLY A 108 -37.30 17.50 -10.09
C GLY A 108 -35.84 17.91 -9.85
N LEU A 109 -34.99 16.98 -9.42
CA LEU A 109 -33.57 17.19 -9.15
C LEU A 109 -32.71 16.73 -10.35
N ASP A 110 -31.52 17.33 -10.50
CA ASP A 110 -30.56 16.91 -11.51
C ASP A 110 -30.01 15.50 -11.19
N ALA A 111 -30.40 14.51 -12.01
CA ALA A 111 -30.05 13.12 -11.80
C ALA A 111 -28.54 12.86 -11.77
N HIS A 112 -27.74 13.61 -12.55
CA HIS A 112 -26.29 13.45 -12.60
C HIS A 112 -25.63 13.98 -11.33
N ARG A 113 -26.08 15.13 -10.81
CA ARG A 113 -25.58 15.70 -9.55
C ARG A 113 -25.93 14.82 -8.35
N ILE A 114 -27.16 14.31 -8.29
CA ILE A 114 -27.60 13.42 -7.20
C ILE A 114 -26.86 12.08 -7.27
N GLU A 115 -26.64 11.53 -8.46
CA GLU A 115 -25.80 10.33 -8.61
C GLU A 115 -24.40 10.54 -8.04
N ARG A 116 -23.76 11.68 -8.32
CA ARG A 116 -22.42 11.99 -7.77
C ARG A 116 -22.43 12.01 -6.24
N LEU A 117 -23.42 12.68 -5.65
CA LEU A 117 -23.60 12.70 -4.19
C LEU A 117 -23.76 11.29 -3.62
N TYR A 118 -24.54 10.43 -4.29
CA TYR A 118 -24.73 9.05 -3.84
C TYR A 118 -23.48 8.17 -4.02
N ARG A 119 -22.63 8.44 -5.02
CA ARG A 119 -21.32 7.79 -5.13
C ARG A 119 -20.45 8.16 -3.94
N ASP A 120 -20.38 9.44 -3.56
CA ASP A 120 -19.62 9.89 -2.38
C ASP A 120 -20.14 9.20 -1.10
N ILE A 121 -21.47 9.10 -0.93
CA ILE A 121 -22.08 8.37 0.20
C ILE A 121 -21.73 6.87 0.18
N MET A 122 -21.67 6.24 -1.00
CA MET A 122 -21.25 4.84 -1.14
C MET A 122 -19.78 4.66 -0.78
N ASP A 123 -18.90 5.56 -1.25
CA ASP A 123 -17.47 5.53 -0.93
C ASP A 123 -17.25 5.69 0.58
N MET A 124 -17.97 6.61 1.24
CA MET A 124 -17.98 6.73 2.70
C MET A 124 -18.42 5.43 3.40
N SER A 125 -19.38 4.70 2.80
CA SER A 125 -19.85 3.43 3.35
C SER A 125 -18.76 2.37 3.26
N VAL A 126 -18.12 2.25 2.10
CA VAL A 126 -17.03 1.29 1.87
C VAL A 126 -15.85 1.60 2.79
N ALA A 127 -15.46 2.86 2.93
CA ALA A 127 -14.42 3.30 3.85
C ALA A 127 -14.78 2.96 5.31
N ARG A 128 -16.05 3.18 5.72
CA ARG A 128 -16.52 2.81 7.07
C ARG A 128 -16.51 1.31 7.32
N GLN A 129 -16.93 0.50 6.35
CA GLN A 129 -16.85 -0.95 6.44
C GLN A 129 -15.39 -1.40 6.54
N GLN A 130 -14.48 -0.78 5.79
CA GLN A 130 -13.04 -1.06 5.88
C GLN A 130 -12.47 -0.66 7.24
N ALA A 131 -12.84 0.49 7.79
CA ALA A 131 -12.46 0.90 9.14
C ALA A 131 -13.02 -0.05 10.22
N TYR A 132 -14.23 -0.57 10.03
CA TYR A 132 -14.83 -1.60 10.89
C TYR A 132 -14.01 -2.90 10.87
N LEU A 133 -13.39 -3.27 9.73
CA LEU A 133 -12.47 -4.41 9.63
C LEU A 133 -11.13 -4.15 10.31
N SER A 134 -10.55 -2.97 10.10
CA SER A 134 -9.29 -2.56 10.72
C SER A 134 -9.37 -2.51 12.25
N ALA A 135 -10.57 -2.34 12.81
CA ALA A 135 -10.82 -2.33 14.25
C ALA A 135 -10.93 -3.73 14.90
N ARG A 136 -10.99 -4.82 14.12
CA ARG A 136 -10.99 -6.19 14.66
C ARG A 136 -9.82 -7.00 14.10
N ASP A 137 -8.86 -7.29 14.99
CA ASP A 137 -7.75 -8.23 14.76
C ASP A 137 -8.22 -9.67 14.42
N THR A 138 -9.52 -9.96 14.48
CA THR A 138 -10.12 -11.30 14.31
C THR A 138 -10.64 -11.59 12.91
N VAL A 139 -10.59 -10.66 11.97
CA VAL A 139 -11.01 -10.90 10.57
C VAL A 139 -9.81 -11.33 9.71
N PRO A 140 -9.96 -12.34 8.82
CA PRO A 140 -8.92 -12.70 7.87
C PRO A 140 -8.57 -11.55 6.92
N LEU A 141 -7.29 -11.21 6.87
CA LEU A 141 -6.79 -10.21 5.93
C LEU A 141 -6.63 -10.82 4.53
N ARG A 142 -7.13 -10.18 3.48
CA ARG A 142 -6.96 -10.63 2.08
C ARG A 142 -5.68 -10.03 1.52
N ILE A 143 -4.69 -10.88 1.25
CA ILE A 143 -3.36 -10.47 0.80
C ILE A 143 -3.12 -10.98 -0.62
N GLY A 144 -2.81 -10.08 -1.54
CA GLY A 144 -2.35 -10.42 -2.88
C GLY A 144 -0.83 -10.56 -2.96
N TYR A 145 -0.37 -11.44 -3.83
CA TYR A 145 1.03 -11.53 -4.24
C TYR A 145 1.13 -11.93 -5.71
N GLN A 146 2.24 -11.59 -6.37
CA GLN A 146 2.51 -12.08 -7.72
C GLN A 146 3.13 -13.49 -7.66
N GLY A 147 2.58 -14.41 -8.45
CA GLY A 147 3.02 -15.79 -8.58
C GLY A 147 2.00 -16.81 -8.06
N VAL A 148 2.46 -18.05 -7.92
CA VAL A 148 1.66 -19.20 -7.46
C VAL A 148 2.02 -19.63 -6.05
N GLU A 149 1.24 -20.54 -5.47
CA GLU A 149 1.58 -21.15 -4.17
C GLU A 149 2.98 -21.78 -4.20
N GLY A 150 3.76 -21.56 -3.14
CA GLY A 150 5.16 -22.02 -3.04
C GLY A 150 6.20 -21.06 -3.63
N ALA A 151 5.79 -20.03 -4.38
CA ALA A 151 6.69 -18.95 -4.82
C ALA A 151 7.22 -18.14 -3.62
N TYR A 152 8.36 -17.46 -3.78
CA TYR A 152 8.97 -16.70 -2.68
C TYR A 152 8.06 -15.59 -2.12
N SER A 153 7.26 -14.93 -2.97
CA SER A 153 6.26 -13.93 -2.53
C SER A 153 5.17 -14.58 -1.65
N HIS A 154 4.70 -15.78 -2.02
CA HIS A 154 3.75 -16.55 -1.21
C HIS A 154 4.35 -16.89 0.16
N LEU A 155 5.61 -17.36 0.20
CA LEU A 155 6.29 -17.73 1.44
C LEU A 155 6.55 -16.52 2.34
N ALA A 156 6.95 -15.39 1.77
CA ALA A 156 7.12 -14.14 2.50
C ALA A 156 5.80 -13.69 3.13
N ALA A 157 4.70 -13.74 2.38
CA ALA A 157 3.36 -13.42 2.87
C ALA A 157 2.93 -14.40 3.97
N GLN A 158 3.04 -15.71 3.73
CA GLN A 158 2.68 -16.74 4.68
C GLN A 158 3.41 -16.56 6.02
N ARG A 159 4.71 -16.30 6.01
CA ARG A 159 5.50 -16.05 7.23
C ARG A 159 5.08 -14.75 7.91
N ARG A 160 4.93 -13.67 7.16
CA ARG A 160 4.59 -12.33 7.69
C ARG A 160 3.26 -12.30 8.42
N TYR A 161 2.28 -13.10 7.95
CA TYR A 161 0.93 -13.10 8.49
C TYR A 161 0.56 -14.37 9.28
N ALA A 162 1.51 -15.29 9.49
CA ALA A 162 1.26 -16.56 10.18
C ALA A 162 0.67 -16.42 11.60
N GLN A 163 1.02 -15.34 12.31
CA GLN A 163 0.62 -15.10 13.70
C GLN A 163 -0.51 -14.08 13.83
N ARG A 164 -1.16 -13.69 12.73
CA ARG A 164 -2.29 -12.75 12.78
C ARG A 164 -3.49 -13.47 13.42
N PRO A 165 -4.12 -12.92 14.49
CA PRO A 165 -5.21 -13.60 15.19
C PRO A 165 -6.39 -13.96 14.29
N GLY A 166 -6.77 -13.06 13.36
CA GLY A 166 -7.83 -13.28 12.37
C GLY A 166 -7.41 -14.12 11.17
N GLY A 167 -6.14 -14.50 11.06
CA GLY A 167 -5.60 -15.21 9.91
C GLY A 167 -5.45 -14.35 8.66
N ALA A 168 -5.08 -15.00 7.56
CA ALA A 168 -4.80 -14.38 6.28
C ALA A 168 -5.27 -15.29 5.13
N HIS A 169 -5.90 -14.69 4.12
CA HIS A 169 -6.22 -15.32 2.84
C HIS A 169 -5.25 -14.84 1.79
N LEU A 170 -4.37 -15.73 1.34
CA LEU A 170 -3.34 -15.41 0.34
C LEU A 170 -3.88 -15.74 -1.05
N THR A 171 -3.83 -14.75 -1.95
CA THR A 171 -4.27 -14.91 -3.34
C THR A 171 -3.12 -14.60 -4.29
N GLY A 172 -2.74 -15.59 -5.10
CA GLY A 172 -1.74 -15.42 -6.16
C GLY A 172 -2.36 -14.82 -7.42
N PHE A 173 -1.62 -13.90 -8.05
CA PHE A 173 -1.96 -13.26 -9.32
C PHE A 173 -0.87 -13.51 -10.36
N LYS A 174 -1.22 -13.44 -11.64
CA LYS A 174 -0.26 -13.73 -12.71
C LYS A 174 0.73 -12.60 -12.90
N THR A 175 0.26 -11.36 -12.86
CA THR A 175 1.06 -10.16 -13.14
C THR A 175 1.02 -9.18 -11.98
N PHE A 176 2.03 -8.31 -11.88
CA PHE A 176 2.02 -7.24 -10.88
C PHE A 176 0.84 -6.29 -11.10
N HIS A 177 0.53 -5.97 -12.36
CA HIS A 177 -0.63 -5.14 -12.71
C HIS A 177 -1.95 -5.68 -12.17
N GLU A 178 -2.18 -7.01 -12.26
CA GLU A 178 -3.37 -7.65 -11.69
C GLU A 178 -3.46 -7.47 -10.16
N VAL A 179 -2.31 -7.55 -9.46
CA VAL A 179 -2.23 -7.34 -8.00
C VAL A 179 -2.57 -5.90 -7.66
N PHE A 180 -1.95 -4.92 -8.33
CA PHE A 180 -2.20 -3.49 -8.08
C PHE A 180 -3.66 -3.12 -8.35
N ALA A 181 -4.23 -3.59 -9.46
CA ALA A 181 -5.66 -3.41 -9.75
C ALA A 181 -6.53 -4.04 -8.64
N ALA A 182 -6.17 -5.22 -8.13
CA ALA A 182 -6.93 -5.88 -7.07
C ALA A 182 -6.93 -5.10 -5.75
N VAL A 183 -5.82 -4.44 -5.40
CA VAL A 183 -5.76 -3.53 -4.25
C VAL A 183 -6.61 -2.28 -4.53
N GLY A 184 -6.43 -1.65 -5.69
CA GLY A 184 -7.18 -0.45 -6.08
C GLY A 184 -8.70 -0.65 -6.08
N ASP A 185 -9.16 -1.80 -6.58
CA ASP A 185 -10.59 -2.16 -6.65
C ASP A 185 -11.20 -2.61 -5.31
N GLY A 186 -10.38 -2.89 -4.29
CA GLY A 186 -10.83 -3.44 -3.00
C GLY A 186 -11.10 -4.94 -2.99
N ARG A 187 -10.66 -5.68 -4.02
CA ARG A 187 -10.74 -7.15 -4.10
C ARG A 187 -9.81 -7.83 -3.11
N ILE A 188 -8.68 -7.20 -2.79
CA ILE A 188 -7.77 -7.56 -1.70
C ILE A 188 -7.52 -6.32 -0.82
N ASP A 189 -7.09 -6.55 0.42
CA ASP A 189 -6.86 -5.48 1.39
C ASP A 189 -5.46 -4.88 1.24
N VAL A 190 -4.47 -5.75 1.09
CA VAL A 190 -3.06 -5.38 0.90
C VAL A 190 -2.38 -6.30 -0.12
N ALA A 191 -1.28 -5.84 -0.70
CA ALA A 191 -0.41 -6.67 -1.54
C ALA A 191 0.99 -6.72 -0.97
N LEU A 192 1.63 -7.89 -0.97
CA LEU A 192 3.04 -8.04 -0.62
C LEU A 192 3.85 -8.30 -1.88
N LEU A 193 4.69 -7.33 -2.26
CA LEU A 193 5.36 -7.31 -3.56
C LEU A 193 6.88 -7.15 -3.42
N PRO A 194 7.70 -7.93 -4.15
CA PRO A 194 9.13 -7.75 -4.17
C PRO A 194 9.50 -6.42 -4.83
N ILE A 195 10.33 -5.61 -4.17
CA ILE A 195 10.78 -4.32 -4.70
C ILE A 195 12.29 -4.28 -4.97
N GLU A 196 13.06 -5.11 -4.27
CA GLU A 196 14.50 -5.20 -4.43
C GLU A 196 14.99 -6.60 -4.05
N ASN A 197 15.98 -7.12 -4.78
CA ASN A 197 16.72 -8.31 -4.38
C ASN A 197 18.22 -8.05 -4.44
N THR A 198 18.97 -8.56 -3.46
CA THR A 198 20.40 -8.28 -3.30
C THR A 198 21.27 -8.75 -4.47
N THR A 199 20.78 -9.70 -5.27
CA THR A 199 21.49 -10.24 -6.44
C THR A 199 20.89 -9.73 -7.76
N ALA A 200 19.57 -9.47 -7.79
CA ALA A 200 18.83 -8.99 -8.96
C ALA A 200 18.95 -7.49 -9.21
N GLY A 201 19.14 -6.72 -8.13
CA GLY A 201 18.80 -5.31 -8.09
C GLY A 201 17.30 -5.05 -7.91
N SER A 202 16.86 -3.91 -8.41
CA SER A 202 15.50 -3.38 -8.26
C SER A 202 14.49 -4.12 -9.15
N ILE A 203 13.29 -4.37 -8.61
CA ILE A 203 12.15 -4.90 -9.38
C ILE A 203 11.40 -3.69 -9.95
N ASN A 204 11.81 -3.30 -11.15
CA ASN A 204 11.35 -2.08 -11.83
C ASN A 204 9.83 -1.98 -11.97
N GLU A 205 9.15 -3.09 -12.28
CA GLU A 205 7.70 -3.11 -12.47
C GLU A 205 6.93 -2.67 -11.21
N THR A 206 7.44 -3.01 -10.01
CA THR A 206 6.83 -2.59 -8.74
C THR A 206 6.99 -1.08 -8.53
N TYR A 207 8.16 -0.51 -8.87
CA TYR A 207 8.37 0.94 -8.81
C TYR A 207 7.45 1.68 -9.77
N ASP A 208 7.34 1.16 -10.99
CA ASP A 208 6.55 1.81 -12.04
C ASP A 208 5.06 1.84 -11.66
N LEU A 209 4.52 0.72 -11.18
CA LEU A 209 3.13 0.62 -10.72
C LEU A 209 2.85 1.42 -9.44
N LEU A 210 3.81 1.53 -8.51
CA LEU A 210 3.67 2.41 -7.34
C LEU A 210 3.50 3.87 -7.73
N ALA A 211 4.22 4.32 -8.75
CA ALA A 211 4.13 5.71 -9.21
C ALA A 211 2.80 6.04 -9.91
N GLU A 212 2.13 5.04 -10.48
CA GLU A 212 0.93 5.23 -11.31
C GLU A 212 -0.37 4.93 -10.55
N SER A 213 -0.32 4.11 -9.50
CA SER A 213 -1.52 3.56 -8.85
C SER A 213 -2.14 4.44 -7.77
N GLY A 214 -1.38 5.39 -7.21
CA GLY A 214 -1.81 6.16 -6.03
C GLY A 214 -1.90 5.34 -4.74
N LEU A 215 -1.47 4.08 -4.76
CA LEU A 215 -1.37 3.24 -3.58
C LEU A 215 -0.16 3.64 -2.73
N THR A 216 -0.19 3.27 -1.45
CA THR A 216 0.85 3.62 -0.48
C THR A 216 1.50 2.40 0.15
N ILE A 217 2.79 2.54 0.46
CA ILE A 217 3.57 1.52 1.17
C ILE A 217 3.28 1.63 2.66
N THR A 218 2.83 0.53 3.27
CA THR A 218 2.42 0.47 4.69
C THR A 218 3.36 -0.33 5.56
N SER A 219 4.19 -1.20 4.97
CA SER A 219 5.18 -2.02 5.67
C SER A 219 6.25 -2.50 4.69
N GLU A 220 7.39 -2.95 5.21
CA GLU A 220 8.35 -3.76 4.45
C GLU A 220 8.70 -5.06 5.18
N VAL A 221 9.21 -6.04 4.44
CA VAL A 221 9.69 -7.33 4.95
C VAL A 221 10.93 -7.71 4.16
N VAL A 222 12.00 -8.14 4.85
CA VAL A 222 13.15 -8.76 4.19
C VAL A 222 13.04 -10.27 4.38
N SER A 223 13.14 -11.03 3.29
CA SER A 223 13.14 -12.49 3.35
C SER A 223 14.38 -13.04 2.68
N ARG A 224 15.06 -13.95 3.37
CA ARG A 224 16.11 -14.77 2.78
C ARG A 224 15.54 -15.68 1.70
N ILE A 225 16.27 -15.78 0.60
CA ILE A 225 16.00 -16.64 -0.55
C ILE A 225 17.06 -17.73 -0.57
N GLU A 226 16.63 -18.97 -0.43
CA GLU A 226 17.50 -20.15 -0.47
C GLU A 226 17.01 -21.06 -1.59
N HIS A 227 17.85 -21.28 -2.60
CA HIS A 227 17.52 -22.15 -3.71
C HIS A 227 17.85 -23.59 -3.35
N CYS A 228 16.89 -24.48 -3.62
CA CYS A 228 17.05 -25.91 -3.48
C CYS A 228 17.00 -26.56 -4.86
N LEU A 229 17.83 -27.57 -5.07
CA LEU A 229 17.69 -28.47 -6.22
C LEU A 229 16.72 -29.59 -5.83
N LEU A 230 15.63 -29.71 -6.58
CA LEU A 230 14.50 -30.59 -6.29
C LEU A 230 14.38 -31.68 -7.34
N GLY A 231 14.31 -32.93 -6.93
CA GLY A 231 14.13 -34.09 -7.80
C GLY A 231 12.93 -34.94 -7.40
N LEU A 232 12.57 -35.92 -8.23
CA LEU A 232 11.61 -36.94 -7.83
C LEU A 232 12.17 -37.79 -6.68
N PRO A 233 11.30 -38.42 -5.87
CA PRO A 233 11.76 -39.35 -4.85
C PRO A 233 12.67 -40.44 -5.42
N GLY A 234 13.88 -40.59 -4.85
CA GLY A 234 14.90 -41.52 -5.33
C GLY A 234 15.74 -41.04 -6.51
N ALA A 235 15.58 -39.80 -6.98
CA ALA A 235 16.49 -39.20 -7.96
C ALA A 235 17.88 -39.00 -7.36
N SER A 236 18.93 -39.21 -8.15
CA SER A 236 20.33 -38.99 -7.77
C SER A 236 20.93 -37.80 -8.53
N LEU A 237 21.95 -37.15 -7.96
CA LEU A 237 22.61 -36.01 -8.61
C LEU A 237 23.37 -36.45 -9.87
N GLU A 238 23.89 -37.67 -9.86
CA GLU A 238 24.72 -38.27 -10.92
C GLU A 238 23.91 -38.62 -12.18
N GLU A 239 22.62 -38.86 -12.04
CA GLU A 239 21.73 -39.26 -13.14
C GLU A 239 20.98 -38.08 -13.78
N LEU A 240 21.10 -36.87 -13.21
CA LEU A 240 20.42 -35.68 -13.73
C LEU A 240 20.88 -35.36 -15.15
N ARG A 241 19.91 -35.02 -15.99
CA ARG A 241 20.11 -34.61 -17.40
C ARG A 241 19.53 -33.24 -17.68
N VAL A 242 18.45 -32.87 -17.00
CA VAL A 242 17.75 -31.60 -17.24
C VAL A 242 17.48 -30.90 -15.91
N VAL A 243 17.88 -29.64 -15.81
CA VAL A 243 17.52 -28.76 -14.70
C VAL A 243 16.70 -27.59 -15.21
N ILE A 244 15.51 -27.40 -14.65
CA ILE A 244 14.59 -26.33 -15.07
C ILE A 244 14.36 -25.30 -13.96
N SER A 245 14.33 -24.02 -14.31
CA SER A 245 13.92 -22.96 -13.39
C SER A 245 13.70 -21.62 -14.11
N HIS A 246 13.32 -20.60 -13.35
CA HIS A 246 13.36 -19.22 -13.81
C HIS A 246 14.79 -18.80 -14.21
N PRO A 247 15.00 -18.02 -15.30
CA PRO A 247 16.34 -17.62 -15.77
C PRO A 247 17.22 -17.01 -14.67
N GLN A 248 16.61 -16.29 -13.72
CA GLN A 248 17.35 -15.72 -12.61
C GLN A 248 17.85 -16.76 -11.60
N ALA A 249 17.04 -17.77 -11.27
CA ALA A 249 17.44 -18.83 -10.34
C ALA A 249 18.52 -19.72 -10.96
N LEU A 250 18.44 -19.98 -12.28
CA LEU A 250 19.50 -20.67 -13.04
C LEU A 250 20.82 -19.88 -12.99
N ARG A 251 20.80 -18.58 -13.30
CA ARG A 251 21.99 -17.72 -13.22
C ARG A 251 22.57 -17.68 -11.81
N GLN A 252 21.73 -17.57 -10.79
CA GLN A 252 22.15 -17.56 -9.39
C GLN A 252 22.76 -18.88 -8.94
N SER A 253 22.42 -19.99 -9.58
CA SER A 253 22.92 -21.33 -9.25
C SER A 253 23.99 -21.84 -10.23
N ALA A 254 24.44 -20.99 -11.16
CA ALA A 254 25.29 -21.40 -12.28
C ALA A 254 26.62 -22.04 -11.85
N ARG A 255 27.17 -21.69 -10.68
CA ARG A 255 28.38 -22.35 -10.16
C ARG A 255 28.11 -23.80 -9.81
N PHE A 256 27.06 -24.05 -9.03
CA PHE A 256 26.64 -25.40 -8.65
C PHE A 256 26.31 -26.26 -9.88
N LEU A 257 25.59 -25.68 -10.85
CA LEU A 257 25.18 -26.40 -12.06
C LEU A 257 26.35 -26.80 -12.96
N ARG A 258 27.44 -26.03 -12.98
CA ARG A 258 28.65 -26.39 -13.75
C ARG A 258 29.37 -27.61 -13.21
N ASP A 259 29.21 -27.90 -11.92
CA ASP A 259 29.84 -29.05 -11.28
C ASP A 259 29.06 -30.36 -11.56
N LEU A 260 27.84 -30.25 -12.12
CA LEU A 260 27.04 -31.40 -12.56
C LEU A 260 27.40 -31.80 -14.00
N ALA A 261 27.87 -33.03 -14.19
CA ALA A 261 28.29 -33.52 -15.49
C ALA A 261 27.11 -33.81 -16.43
N GLY A 262 27.08 -33.16 -17.60
CA GLY A 262 26.13 -33.49 -18.66
C GLY A 262 24.69 -33.03 -18.43
N VAL A 263 24.49 -32.05 -17.55
CA VAL A 263 23.18 -31.42 -17.28
C VAL A 263 22.93 -30.26 -18.25
N GLU A 264 21.75 -30.27 -18.88
CA GLU A 264 21.20 -29.16 -19.66
C GLU A 264 20.29 -28.29 -18.79
N THR A 265 20.43 -26.97 -18.84
CA THR A 265 19.53 -26.04 -18.14
C THR A 265 18.44 -25.52 -19.08
N ARG A 266 17.17 -25.52 -18.64
CA ARG A 266 16.07 -24.94 -19.42
C ARG A 266 15.30 -23.89 -18.63
N GLU A 267 14.97 -22.81 -19.32
CA GLU A 267 14.25 -21.68 -18.73
C GLU A 267 12.75 -21.94 -18.65
N GLU A 268 12.16 -21.61 -17.50
CA GLU A 268 10.73 -21.66 -17.25
C GLU A 268 10.23 -20.31 -16.72
N TYR A 269 8.91 -20.14 -16.71
CA TYR A 269 8.28 -18.89 -16.29
C TYR A 269 8.52 -18.55 -14.81
N ASP A 270 8.48 -19.53 -13.91
CA ASP A 270 8.71 -19.32 -12.49
C ASP A 270 9.28 -20.56 -11.78
N THR A 271 9.83 -20.35 -10.57
CA THR A 271 10.51 -21.40 -9.78
C THR A 271 9.54 -22.45 -9.22
N ALA A 272 8.36 -22.06 -8.76
CA ALA A 272 7.38 -22.99 -8.17
C ALA A 272 6.71 -23.85 -9.25
N GLY A 273 6.37 -23.26 -10.39
CA GLY A 273 5.89 -23.94 -11.59
C GLY A 273 6.92 -24.92 -12.16
N SER A 274 8.21 -24.62 -12.03
CA SER A 274 9.29 -25.56 -12.39
C SER A 274 9.25 -26.83 -11.52
N ALA A 275 9.05 -26.69 -10.21
CA ALA A 275 8.88 -27.84 -9.32
C ALA A 275 7.63 -28.66 -9.67
N ARG A 276 6.49 -28.01 -9.95
CA ARG A 276 5.29 -28.70 -10.43
C ARG A 276 5.55 -29.48 -11.73
N LYS A 277 6.26 -28.87 -12.67
CA LYS A 277 6.57 -29.48 -13.98
C LYS A 277 7.46 -30.72 -13.85
N VAL A 278 8.45 -30.72 -12.95
CA VAL A 278 9.25 -31.93 -12.67
C VAL A 278 8.38 -33.05 -12.11
N ARG A 279 7.46 -32.73 -11.20
CA ARG A 279 6.49 -33.72 -10.70
C ARG A 279 5.62 -34.29 -11.81
N GLU A 280 5.08 -33.44 -12.68
CA GLU A 280 4.21 -33.84 -13.80
C GLU A 280 4.97 -34.64 -14.86
N GLN A 281 6.23 -34.31 -15.12
CA GLN A 281 7.09 -35.01 -16.09
C GLN A 281 7.38 -36.46 -15.67
N GLY A 282 7.52 -36.73 -14.37
CA GLY A 282 7.68 -38.09 -13.85
C GLY A 282 9.02 -38.78 -14.20
N ASP A 283 9.99 -38.03 -14.74
CA ASP A 283 11.31 -38.52 -15.12
C ASP A 283 12.35 -38.20 -14.02
N PRO A 284 13.01 -39.21 -13.40
CA PRO A 284 13.97 -39.00 -12.31
C PRO A 284 15.26 -38.30 -12.77
N THR A 285 15.49 -38.17 -14.07
CA THR A 285 16.62 -37.40 -14.63
C THR A 285 16.36 -35.89 -14.68
N TRP A 286 15.15 -35.45 -14.32
CA TRP A 286 14.77 -34.04 -14.27
C TRP A 286 14.81 -33.50 -12.85
N ALA A 287 15.31 -32.28 -12.71
CA ALA A 287 15.27 -31.54 -11.47
C ALA A 287 14.84 -30.09 -11.67
N ALA A 288 14.35 -29.45 -10.61
CA ALA A 288 13.94 -28.06 -10.59
C ALA A 288 14.74 -27.29 -9.56
N ILE A 289 15.06 -26.03 -9.86
CA ILE A 289 15.55 -25.10 -8.82
C ILE A 289 14.34 -24.33 -8.28
N ALA A 290 14.02 -24.51 -7.01
CA ALA A 290 12.91 -23.82 -6.36
C ALA A 290 13.10 -23.74 -4.83
N SER A 291 12.07 -23.26 -4.14
CA SER A 291 12.05 -23.20 -2.68
C SER A 291 11.85 -24.59 -2.05
N GLU A 292 12.34 -24.80 -0.83
CA GLU A 292 12.01 -26.00 -0.03
C GLU A 292 10.50 -26.20 0.12
N SER A 293 9.73 -25.10 0.20
CA SER A 293 8.28 -25.21 0.31
C SER A 293 7.64 -25.78 -0.95
N ALA A 294 8.17 -25.45 -2.14
CA ALA A 294 7.71 -26.03 -3.39
C ALA A 294 8.02 -27.54 -3.45
N ALA A 295 9.13 -27.98 -2.84
CA ALA A 295 9.44 -29.40 -2.70
C ALA A 295 8.34 -30.13 -1.91
N ARG A 296 7.98 -29.60 -0.73
CA ARG A 296 6.90 -30.16 0.11
C ARG A 296 5.55 -30.15 -0.59
N LEU A 297 5.20 -29.03 -1.25
CA LEU A 297 3.92 -28.87 -1.95
C LEU A 297 3.74 -29.90 -3.06
N HIS A 298 4.80 -30.21 -3.80
CA HIS A 298 4.78 -31.15 -4.92
C HIS A 298 5.37 -32.52 -4.56
N GLY A 299 5.61 -32.81 -3.28
CA GLY A 299 6.16 -34.07 -2.77
C GLY A 299 7.57 -34.43 -3.27
N LEU A 300 8.33 -33.47 -3.80
CA LEU A 300 9.67 -33.68 -4.35
C LEU A 300 10.72 -33.81 -3.22
N GLU A 301 11.84 -34.45 -3.54
CA GLU A 301 12.99 -34.55 -2.65
C GLU A 301 13.99 -33.41 -2.92
N ILE A 302 14.61 -32.93 -1.84
CA ILE A 302 15.66 -31.92 -1.92
C ILE A 302 17.00 -32.63 -2.09
N LEU A 303 17.56 -32.56 -3.30
CA LEU A 303 18.84 -33.16 -3.64
C LEU A 303 20.02 -32.31 -3.14
N ALA A 304 19.85 -30.99 -3.13
CA ALA A 304 20.83 -30.05 -2.61
C ALA A 304 20.15 -28.76 -2.10
N ARG A 305 20.74 -28.14 -1.07
CA ARG A 305 20.28 -26.88 -0.45
C ARG A 305 21.32 -25.80 -0.61
N GLY A 306 20.90 -24.54 -0.61
CA GLY A 306 21.80 -23.39 -0.67
C GLY A 306 22.68 -23.40 -1.91
N ILE A 307 22.12 -23.75 -3.07
CA ILE A 307 22.86 -23.88 -4.34
C ILE A 307 23.14 -22.53 -5.00
N GLU A 308 22.64 -21.43 -4.43
CA GLU A 308 22.95 -20.08 -4.86
C GLU A 308 24.44 -19.74 -4.70
N THR A 309 24.96 -18.98 -5.66
CA THR A 309 26.35 -18.52 -5.69
C THR A 309 26.72 -17.56 -4.57
N GLN A 310 25.74 -16.89 -3.95
CA GLN A 310 25.96 -15.91 -2.90
C GLN A 310 25.13 -16.27 -1.67
N SER A 311 25.77 -16.41 -0.51
CA SER A 311 25.12 -16.78 0.76
C SER A 311 24.21 -15.68 1.36
N GLY A 312 24.17 -14.50 0.74
CA GLY A 312 23.39 -13.32 1.15
C GLY A 312 22.28 -12.94 0.16
N ASN A 313 21.56 -13.92 -0.39
CA ASN A 313 20.43 -13.67 -1.29
C ASN A 313 19.18 -13.30 -0.48
N PHE A 314 18.82 -12.02 -0.47
CA PHE A 314 17.63 -11.51 0.22
C PHE A 314 16.76 -10.74 -0.76
N THR A 315 15.46 -10.89 -0.60
CA THR A 315 14.47 -10.07 -1.29
C THR A 315 13.76 -9.19 -0.27
N ARG A 316 13.76 -7.89 -0.54
CA ARG A 316 12.93 -6.90 0.15
C ARG A 316 11.58 -6.85 -0.52
N PHE A 317 10.54 -7.06 0.28
CA PHE A 317 9.14 -6.93 -0.08
C PHE A 317 8.56 -5.69 0.57
N VAL A 318 7.60 -5.07 -0.10
CA VAL A 318 6.79 -3.97 0.43
C VAL A 318 5.33 -4.41 0.49
N GLU A 319 4.66 -4.02 1.56
CA GLU A 319 3.21 -4.10 1.70
C GLU A 319 2.60 -2.83 1.12
N VAL A 320 1.64 -2.98 0.22
CA VAL A 320 0.99 -1.87 -0.50
C VAL A 320 -0.51 -1.92 -0.24
N ALA A 321 -1.10 -0.77 0.09
CA ALA A 321 -2.52 -0.62 0.42
C ALA A 321 -3.11 0.66 -0.20
N ARG A 322 -4.44 0.81 -0.15
CA ARG A 322 -5.13 2.04 -0.59
C ARG A 322 -4.96 3.20 0.38
N GLU A 323 -4.93 2.91 1.67
CA GLU A 323 -4.85 3.89 2.73
C GLU A 323 -3.56 3.73 3.52
N ALA A 324 -2.97 4.85 3.92
CA ALA A 324 -1.78 4.84 4.75
C ALA A 324 -2.13 4.32 6.14
N VAL A 325 -1.29 3.44 6.67
CA VAL A 325 -1.37 3.03 8.07
C VAL A 325 -0.50 3.99 8.89
N PRO A 326 -1.03 4.61 9.96
CA PRO A 326 -0.23 5.49 10.82
C PRO A 326 1.00 4.74 11.36
N CYS A 327 2.19 5.25 11.03
CA CYS A 327 3.42 4.76 11.63
C CYS A 327 3.61 5.42 13.01
N PRO A 328 3.86 4.65 14.09
CA PRO A 328 4.18 5.25 15.38
C PRO A 328 5.41 6.14 15.29
N HIS A 329 5.36 7.34 15.91
CA HIS A 329 6.45 8.32 15.85
C HIS A 329 7.73 7.87 16.58
N ASP A 330 7.61 6.93 17.51
CA ASP A 330 8.70 6.35 18.30
C ASP A 330 9.32 5.10 17.66
N ALA A 331 8.72 4.57 16.60
CA ALA A 331 9.25 3.44 15.85
C ALA A 331 10.38 3.88 14.90
N ALA A 332 11.40 3.04 14.76
CA ALA A 332 12.34 3.16 13.65
C ALA A 332 11.57 2.96 12.35
N CYS A 333 11.54 4.01 11.52
CA CYS A 333 10.70 4.06 10.33
C CYS A 333 11.49 4.60 9.14
N LYS A 334 10.90 4.38 7.98
CA LYS A 334 11.40 4.81 6.68
C LYS A 334 10.28 5.54 5.95
N THR A 335 10.64 6.61 5.27
CA THR A 335 9.76 7.30 4.32
C THR A 335 10.30 7.08 2.91
N SER A 336 9.47 6.50 2.05
CA SER A 336 9.79 6.36 0.63
C SER A 336 9.26 7.54 -0.16
N LEU A 337 10.10 8.12 -1.01
CA LEU A 337 9.80 9.28 -1.83
C LEU A 337 9.95 8.94 -3.31
N LEU A 338 9.07 9.50 -4.12
CA LEU A 338 9.19 9.58 -5.57
C LEU A 338 9.40 11.03 -5.96
N LEU A 339 10.51 11.30 -6.65
CA LEU A 339 10.90 12.64 -7.08
C LEU A 339 11.04 12.69 -8.61
N VAL A 340 10.64 13.78 -9.23
CA VAL A 340 10.95 14.08 -10.64
C VAL A 340 11.72 15.39 -10.67
N LEU A 341 12.95 15.37 -11.18
CA LEU A 341 13.77 16.58 -11.26
C LEU A 341 13.20 17.55 -12.30
N SER A 342 13.18 18.84 -11.97
CA SER A 342 12.74 19.90 -12.89
C SER A 342 13.67 20.08 -14.06
N GLN A 343 14.96 19.81 -13.86
CA GLN A 343 15.97 19.93 -14.91
C GLN A 343 16.97 18.77 -14.82
N SER A 344 17.30 18.21 -15.98
CA SER A 344 18.34 17.19 -16.12
C SER A 344 19.67 17.87 -16.47
N THR A 345 20.23 18.63 -15.52
CA THR A 345 21.51 19.35 -15.68
C THR A 345 22.61 18.73 -14.80
N PRO A 346 23.89 18.87 -15.19
CA PRO A 346 25.00 18.38 -14.37
C PRO A 346 24.94 18.91 -12.94
N GLY A 347 24.99 18.01 -11.96
CA GLY A 347 24.96 18.37 -10.53
C GLY A 347 23.57 18.55 -9.91
N ALA A 348 22.48 18.50 -10.70
CA ALA A 348 21.11 18.67 -10.17
C ALA A 348 20.77 17.66 -9.06
N LEU A 349 21.01 16.37 -9.31
CA LEU A 349 20.79 15.33 -8.31
C LEU A 349 21.72 15.51 -7.08
N ALA A 350 22.98 15.89 -7.30
CA ALA A 350 23.91 16.11 -6.20
C ALA A 350 23.48 17.26 -5.28
N ALA A 351 22.98 18.36 -5.85
CA ALA A 351 22.44 19.47 -5.07
C ALA A 351 21.22 19.04 -4.25
N LEU A 352 20.32 18.26 -4.83
CA LEU A 352 19.17 17.69 -4.12
C LEU A 352 19.60 16.78 -2.96
N LEU A 353 20.55 15.86 -3.19
CA LEU A 353 21.05 14.94 -2.15
C LEU A 353 21.78 15.67 -1.01
N GLN A 354 22.41 16.82 -1.28
CA GLN A 354 23.02 17.66 -0.24
C GLN A 354 21.99 18.20 0.76
N GLU A 355 20.74 18.43 0.36
CA GLU A 355 19.70 18.89 1.28
C GLU A 355 19.34 17.84 2.34
N PHE A 356 19.36 16.56 1.98
CA PHE A 356 19.19 15.46 2.93
C PHE A 356 20.39 15.37 3.89
N ALA A 357 21.61 15.41 3.35
CA ALA A 357 22.83 15.32 4.13
C ALA A 357 22.96 16.46 5.16
N ARG A 358 22.65 17.71 4.77
CA ARG A 358 22.68 18.89 5.66
C ARG A 358 21.74 18.76 6.87
N ARG A 359 20.68 17.97 6.74
CA ARG A 359 19.67 17.72 7.79
C ARG A 359 19.91 16.40 8.55
N GLY A 360 21.01 15.72 8.27
CA GLY A 360 21.36 14.46 8.94
C GLY A 360 20.42 13.30 8.58
N LEU A 361 19.72 13.38 7.44
CA LEU A 361 18.83 12.32 6.98
C LEU A 361 19.61 11.25 6.21
N ASN A 362 19.52 10.00 6.66
CA ASN A 362 20.18 8.88 6.01
C ASN A 362 19.34 8.34 4.85
N LEU A 363 19.96 8.17 3.69
CA LEU A 363 19.35 7.53 2.53
C LEU A 363 19.76 6.06 2.48
N THR A 364 18.78 5.17 2.52
CA THR A 364 18.99 3.72 2.44
C THR A 364 18.77 3.16 1.04
N LYS A 365 18.17 3.94 0.14
CA LYS A 365 18.02 3.60 -1.27
C LYS A 365 17.96 4.85 -2.13
N LEU A 366 18.53 4.75 -3.33
CA LEU A 366 18.35 5.69 -4.44
C LEU A 366 18.31 4.91 -5.75
N GLU A 367 17.21 5.01 -6.49
CA GLU A 367 17.01 4.33 -7.78
C GLU A 367 16.52 5.34 -8.81
N SER A 368 17.08 5.33 -10.03
CA SER A 368 16.66 6.19 -11.13
C SER A 368 15.88 5.39 -12.18
N ARG A 369 14.73 5.91 -12.62
CA ARG A 369 13.92 5.32 -13.70
C ARG A 369 13.67 6.36 -14.78
N PRO A 370 13.85 6.05 -16.07
CA PRO A 370 13.47 6.98 -17.14
C PRO A 370 11.96 7.23 -17.12
N LEU A 371 11.54 8.44 -17.46
CA LEU A 371 10.13 8.76 -17.67
C LEU A 371 9.70 8.26 -19.06
N PRO A 372 8.67 7.40 -19.18
CA PRO A 372 8.26 6.84 -20.46
C PRO A 372 7.95 7.91 -21.53
N GLU A 373 7.21 8.95 -21.13
CA GLU A 373 6.74 10.03 -22.03
C GLU A 373 7.75 11.18 -22.19
N SER A 374 8.96 11.07 -21.63
CA SER A 374 9.94 12.15 -21.62
C SER A 374 11.37 11.62 -21.70
N PRO A 375 11.90 11.46 -22.93
CA PRO A 375 13.27 10.97 -23.14
C PRO A 375 14.30 11.75 -22.33
N TRP A 376 15.25 11.03 -21.72
CA TRP A 376 16.36 11.60 -20.92
C TRP A 376 15.95 12.36 -19.66
N ARG A 377 14.67 12.28 -19.30
CA ARG A 377 14.17 12.70 -17.99
C ARG A 377 13.97 11.47 -17.12
N TYR A 378 14.18 11.67 -15.82
CA TYR A 378 14.20 10.57 -14.86
C TYR A 378 13.36 10.91 -13.64
N ARG A 379 12.67 9.89 -13.12
CA ARG A 379 12.15 9.87 -11.76
C ARG A 379 13.11 9.14 -10.85
N PHE A 380 13.20 9.57 -9.60
CA PHE A 380 14.07 9.01 -8.57
C PHE A 380 13.24 8.48 -7.41
N TYR A 381 13.52 7.26 -7.00
CA TYR A 381 12.93 6.65 -5.80
C TYR A 381 13.98 6.66 -4.69
N LEU A 382 13.59 7.24 -3.56
CA LEU A 382 14.46 7.36 -2.38
C LEU A 382 13.80 6.68 -1.20
N ASP A 383 14.58 5.95 -0.42
CA ASP A 383 14.19 5.51 0.92
C ASP A 383 14.99 6.28 1.95
N VAL A 384 14.30 7.09 2.75
CA VAL A 384 14.92 7.94 3.77
C VAL A 384 14.59 7.34 5.14
N GLN A 385 15.59 7.13 5.99
CA GLN A 385 15.34 6.76 7.39
C GLN A 385 14.81 7.97 8.15
N GLY A 386 13.63 7.81 8.75
CA GLY A 386 12.91 8.86 9.46
C GLY A 386 11.43 8.89 9.12
N HIS A 387 10.65 9.56 9.98
CA HIS A 387 9.21 9.73 9.81
C HIS A 387 8.92 11.02 9.02
N GLN A 388 7.91 11.01 8.13
CA GLN A 388 7.47 12.19 7.35
C GLN A 388 7.19 13.44 8.20
N ASP A 389 6.62 13.23 9.39
CA ASP A 389 6.25 14.31 10.31
C ASP A 389 7.39 14.79 11.23
N THR A 390 8.63 14.32 11.03
CA THR A 390 9.77 14.87 11.78
C THR A 390 10.15 16.23 11.21
N ALA A 391 10.67 17.13 12.05
CA ALA A 391 11.10 18.45 11.59
C ALA A 391 12.16 18.36 10.47
N PRO A 392 13.23 17.53 10.58
CA PRO A 392 14.20 17.36 9.51
C PRO A 392 13.58 16.91 8.17
N MET A 393 12.57 16.03 8.21
CA MET A 393 11.91 15.54 7.01
C MET A 393 11.02 16.61 6.35
N ARG A 394 10.21 17.33 7.14
CA ARG A 394 9.43 18.46 6.58
C ARG A 394 10.35 19.54 6.00
N ASP A 395 11.44 19.83 6.69
CA ASP A 395 12.42 20.83 6.26
C ASP A 395 13.13 20.41 4.98
N VAL A 396 13.42 19.11 4.78
CA VAL A 396 14.04 18.64 3.52
C VAL A 396 13.05 18.69 2.36
N ILE A 397 11.79 18.29 2.58
CA ILE A 397 10.75 18.32 1.54
C ILE A 397 10.54 19.76 1.05
N ALA A 398 10.48 20.72 1.97
CA ALA A 398 10.37 22.14 1.62
C ALA A 398 11.60 22.65 0.85
N ALA A 399 12.81 22.22 1.25
CA ALA A 399 14.04 22.67 0.63
C ALA A 399 14.32 22.05 -0.75
N ILE A 400 13.85 20.83 -1.00
CA ILE A 400 14.01 20.19 -2.32
C ILE A 400 12.94 20.63 -3.33
N ALA A 401 11.84 21.25 -2.87
CA ALA A 401 10.74 21.68 -3.74
C ALA A 401 11.17 22.51 -4.97
N PRO A 402 12.16 23.43 -4.89
CA PRO A 402 12.64 24.16 -6.07
C PRO A 402 13.40 23.31 -7.11
N TYR A 403 13.90 22.14 -6.70
CA TYR A 403 14.69 21.23 -7.55
C TYR A 403 13.84 20.20 -8.28
N VAL A 404 12.59 20.04 -7.89
CA VAL A 404 11.70 18.97 -8.37
C VAL A 404 10.43 19.55 -8.98
N GLU A 405 9.96 18.91 -10.05
CA GLU A 405 8.62 19.15 -10.61
C GLU A 405 7.56 18.46 -9.77
N MET A 406 7.92 17.34 -9.15
CA MET A 406 7.03 16.53 -8.34
C MET A 406 7.83 15.88 -7.21
N VAL A 407 7.25 15.94 -6.01
CA VAL A 407 7.61 15.09 -4.87
C VAL A 407 6.34 14.40 -4.39
N ASN A 408 6.38 13.07 -4.34
CA ASN A 408 5.31 12.26 -3.79
C ASN A 408 5.85 11.40 -2.65
N VAL A 409 5.14 11.36 -1.53
CA VAL A 409 5.43 10.42 -0.43
C VAL A 409 4.71 9.12 -0.74
N LEU A 410 5.48 8.08 -1.07
CA LEU A 410 4.92 6.76 -1.36
C LEU A 410 4.48 6.03 -0.09
N GLY A 411 5.01 6.38 1.07
CA GLY A 411 4.60 5.84 2.36
C GLY A 411 5.59 6.16 3.47
N THR A 412 5.12 6.13 4.71
CA THR A 412 5.96 6.15 5.91
C THR A 412 5.60 4.94 6.75
N TYR A 413 6.56 4.06 6.99
CA TYR A 413 6.31 2.73 7.54
C TYR A 413 7.49 2.23 8.39
N PRO A 414 7.25 1.28 9.32
CA PRO A 414 8.32 0.70 10.15
C PRO A 414 9.42 0.05 9.32
N GLU A 415 10.68 0.27 9.70
CA GLU A 415 11.82 -0.39 9.03
C GLU A 415 11.83 -1.89 9.35
N ALA A 416 12.08 -2.73 8.34
CA ALA A 416 12.21 -4.17 8.56
C ALA A 416 13.48 -4.49 9.35
N ASP A 417 13.38 -5.48 10.26
CA ASP A 417 14.56 -6.06 10.88
C ASP A 417 15.37 -6.82 9.81
N ARG A 418 16.58 -6.32 9.53
CA ARG A 418 17.48 -6.90 8.53
C ARG A 418 18.20 -8.16 9.01
N LYS A 419 17.95 -8.60 10.26
CA LYS A 419 18.59 -9.78 10.87
C LYS A 419 17.76 -11.08 10.77
N ALA A 420 16.57 -11.02 10.19
CA ALA A 420 15.63 -12.15 10.14
C ALA A 420 15.94 -13.20 9.06
#